data_AF-A0A7L3ALJ1-F1
#
_entry.id   AF-A0A7L3ALJ1-F1
#
_cell.length_a   1.000
_cell.length_b   1.000
_cell.length_c   1.000
_cell.angle_alpha   90.00
_cell.angle_beta   90.00
_cell.angle_gamma   90.00
#
_symmetry.space_group_name_H-M   'P 1'
#
loop_
_entity.id
_entity.type
_entity.pdbx_description
1 polymer ?
#
loop_
_entity_poly.entity_id
_entity_poly.type
_entity_poly.pdbx_seq_one_letter_code
_entity_poly.pdbx_strand_id
1 'polypeptide(L)'
;DQVKGVLTLQGDALCQADVNLKMPRNNQLLHFAFREDKQWKLQQIQDARNHVNQAVYLLMNRDVNYQFKTGSEVLKLMDAVMLQLSRARNRLTTPATLTLPEIASSGLTKMFTPALPPDILVNFYINLNKLCLTVYQLHVLQPSTTKNFKPAGGSILHNPGAMFEFGSQRYEVSHVHKVECVVPWLNDALVFFTVSLQLCQQLKDKISVFSSYSNYRPY
;
A
#
# COMPACT_ATOMS: atom_id res chain seq x y z
N ASP A 1 13.83 -2.30 19.31
CA ASP A 1 13.67 -1.32 18.22
C ASP A 1 14.02 0.09 18.65
N GLN A 2 14.71 0.82 17.77
CA GLN A 2 15.01 2.26 17.96
C GLN A 2 13.80 3.14 17.62
N VAL A 3 12.79 2.61 16.95
CA VAL A 3 11.51 3.27 16.69
C VAL A 3 10.39 2.47 17.35
N LYS A 4 9.47 3.18 18.00
CA LYS A 4 8.19 2.64 18.47
C LYS A 4 7.08 3.54 17.96
N GLY A 5 6.02 2.94 17.42
CA GLY A 5 4.86 3.67 16.92
C GLY A 5 3.56 3.09 17.46
N VAL A 6 2.65 3.94 17.92
CA VAL A 6 1.25 3.60 18.21
C VAL A 6 0.39 4.29 17.17
N LEU A 7 -0.30 3.50 16.35
CA LEU A 7 -0.99 3.95 15.15
C LEU A 7 -2.49 3.61 15.26
N THR A 8 -3.36 4.57 14.98
CA THR A 8 -4.82 4.38 14.95
C THR A 8 -5.30 4.43 13.50
N LEU A 9 -5.63 3.27 12.94
CA LEU A 9 -6.14 3.11 11.58
C LEU A 9 -7.65 2.85 11.59
N GLN A 10 -8.43 3.77 11.03
CA GLN A 10 -9.88 3.67 10.85
C GLN A 10 -10.21 3.59 9.35
N GLY A 11 -10.52 2.38 8.87
CA GLY A 11 -10.75 2.15 7.44
C GLY A 11 -9.50 2.50 6.60
N ASP A 12 -9.65 3.44 5.67
CA ASP A 12 -8.55 3.97 4.84
C ASP A 12 -7.85 5.19 5.47
N ALA A 13 -8.25 5.64 6.66
CA ALA A 13 -7.69 6.80 7.33
C ALA A 13 -6.79 6.42 8.51
N LEU A 14 -5.52 6.83 8.45
CA LEU A 14 -4.63 6.85 9.60
C LEU A 14 -4.91 8.14 10.39
N CYS A 15 -5.66 8.01 11.48
CA CYS A 15 -6.16 9.13 12.28
C CYS A 15 -5.15 9.61 13.31
N GLN A 16 -4.36 8.69 13.87
CA GLN A 16 -3.33 9.02 14.85
C GLN A 16 -2.07 8.22 14.53
N ALA A 17 -0.92 8.86 14.73
CA ALA A 17 0.37 8.20 14.70
C ALA A 17 1.26 8.85 15.75
N ASP A 18 1.44 8.18 16.88
CA ASP A 18 2.38 8.55 17.94
C ASP A 18 3.68 7.79 17.71
N VAL A 19 4.78 8.48 17.44
CA VAL A 19 6.06 7.87 17.09
C VAL A 19 7.16 8.37 18.01
N ASN A 20 7.89 7.41 18.58
CA ASN A 20 9.04 7.63 19.44
C ASN A 20 10.28 7.06 18.77
N LEU A 21 11.25 7.92 18.48
CA LEU A 21 12.53 7.59 17.86
C LEU A 21 13.68 7.82 18.83
N LYS A 22 14.43 6.76 19.11
CA LYS A 22 15.66 6.80 19.90
C LYS A 22 16.86 7.03 18.98
N MET A 23 17.53 8.16 19.13
CA MET A 23 18.66 8.54 18.29
C MET A 23 19.93 7.74 18.66
N PRO A 24 20.65 7.15 17.67
CA PRO A 24 21.80 6.29 17.94
C PRO A 24 22.97 6.99 18.64
N ARG A 25 23.22 8.27 18.31
CA ARG A 25 24.47 8.96 18.69
C ARG A 25 24.44 9.56 20.09
N ASN A 26 23.28 10.02 20.55
CA ASN A 26 23.15 10.83 21.77
C ASN A 26 22.11 10.28 22.76
N ASN A 27 21.55 9.09 22.49
CA ASN A 27 20.50 8.48 23.30
C ASN A 27 19.26 9.38 23.51
N GLN A 28 19.12 10.44 22.70
CA GLN A 28 18.00 11.36 22.75
C GLN A 28 16.74 10.66 22.23
N LEU A 29 15.63 10.86 22.91
CA LEU A 29 14.33 10.40 22.47
C LEU A 29 13.60 11.55 21.79
N LEU A 30 13.30 11.38 20.50
CA LEU A 30 12.45 12.27 19.74
C LEU A 30 11.03 11.70 19.73
N HIS A 31 10.06 12.56 20.02
CA HIS A 31 8.65 12.23 19.99
C HIS A 31 7.94 13.13 18.97
N PHE A 32 7.15 12.53 18.10
CA PHE A 32 6.32 13.24 17.14
C PHE A 32 5.00 12.50 16.94
N ALA A 33 3.90 13.25 16.99
CA ALA A 33 2.55 12.71 16.88
C ALA A 33 1.79 13.38 15.73
N PHE A 34 0.78 12.72 15.16
CA PHE A 34 -0.15 13.41 14.26
C PHE A 34 -0.88 14.55 14.98
N ARG A 35 -1.12 15.63 14.24
CA ARG A 35 -2.01 16.71 14.68
C ARG A 35 -3.44 16.18 14.81
N GLU A 36 -4.12 16.59 15.87
CA GLU A 36 -5.48 16.12 16.20
C GLU A 36 -6.53 16.48 15.13
N ASP A 37 -6.29 17.53 14.35
CA ASP A 37 -7.22 18.05 13.33
C ASP A 37 -7.07 17.38 11.96
N LYS A 38 -6.15 16.42 11.80
CA LYS A 38 -5.82 15.84 10.49
C LYS A 38 -5.83 14.32 10.49
N GLN A 39 -6.15 13.77 9.33
CA GLN A 39 -6.07 12.35 9.03
C GLN A 39 -5.30 12.12 7.73
N TRP A 40 -4.50 11.05 7.69
CA TRP A 40 -3.74 10.67 6.50
C TRP A 40 -4.42 9.50 5.79
N LYS A 41 -4.81 9.68 4.53
CA LYS A 41 -5.47 8.61 3.77
C LYS A 41 -4.44 7.65 3.16
N LEU A 42 -4.62 6.37 3.42
CA LEU A 42 -3.86 5.29 2.79
C LEU A 42 -4.52 4.89 1.47
N GLN A 43 -3.99 5.44 0.37
CA GLN A 43 -4.53 5.25 -0.98
C GLN A 43 -4.70 3.77 -1.36
N GLN A 44 -3.81 2.89 -0.89
CA GLN A 44 -3.89 1.44 -1.13
C GLN A 44 -5.20 0.84 -0.64
N ILE A 45 -5.66 1.23 0.55
CA ILE A 45 -6.92 0.73 1.14
C ILE A 45 -8.12 1.31 0.40
N GLN A 46 -8.06 2.61 0.08
CA GLN A 46 -9.11 3.28 -0.69
C GLN A 46 -9.32 2.60 -2.06
N ASP A 47 -8.23 2.36 -2.79
CA ASP A 47 -8.30 1.76 -4.12
C ASP A 47 -8.73 0.29 -4.07
N ALA A 48 -8.27 -0.47 -3.07
CA ALA A 48 -8.75 -1.82 -2.84
C ALA A 48 -10.26 -1.83 -2.60
N ARG A 49 -10.78 -0.93 -1.75
CA ARG A 49 -12.22 -0.76 -1.52
C ARG A 49 -12.97 -0.43 -2.82
N ASN A 50 -12.43 0.47 -3.64
CA ASN A 50 -13.05 0.86 -4.91
C ASN A 50 -13.17 -0.34 -5.87
N HIS A 51 -12.12 -1.15 -5.97
CA HIS A 51 -12.15 -2.37 -6.78
C HIS A 51 -13.14 -3.42 -6.24
N VAL A 52 -13.24 -3.58 -4.92
CA VAL A 52 -14.25 -4.47 -4.30
C VAL A 52 -15.66 -3.99 -4.62
N ASN A 53 -15.93 -2.69 -4.47
CA ASN A 53 -17.24 -2.11 -4.82
C ASN A 53 -17.58 -2.34 -6.30
N GLN A 54 -16.59 -2.24 -7.19
CA GLN A 54 -16.79 -2.53 -8.61
C GLN A 54 -17.10 -4.01 -8.87
N ALA A 55 -16.41 -4.94 -8.19
CA ALA A 55 -16.73 -6.37 -8.27
C ALA A 55 -18.15 -6.67 -7.78
N VAL A 56 -18.56 -6.07 -6.66
CA VAL A 56 -19.93 -6.20 -6.12
C VAL A 56 -20.95 -5.64 -7.11
N TYR A 57 -20.70 -4.45 -7.67
CA TYR A 57 -21.56 -3.87 -8.69
C TYR A 57 -21.71 -4.79 -9.91
N LEU A 58 -20.62 -5.38 -10.41
CA LEU A 58 -20.67 -6.31 -11.54
C LEU A 58 -21.57 -7.54 -11.25
N LEU A 59 -21.62 -8.01 -10.00
CA LEU A 59 -22.46 -9.14 -9.59
C LEU A 59 -23.92 -8.72 -9.36
N MET A 60 -24.15 -7.56 -8.76
CA MET A 60 -25.48 -7.10 -8.36
C MET A 60 -26.23 -6.31 -9.44
N ASN A 61 -25.53 -5.82 -10.47
CA ASN A 61 -26.13 -5.05 -11.57
C ASN A 61 -26.83 -5.95 -12.60
N ARG A 62 -27.63 -6.91 -12.12
CA ARG A 62 -28.52 -7.79 -12.89
C ARG A 62 -29.78 -8.06 -12.07
N ASP A 63 -30.88 -8.30 -12.77
CA ASP A 63 -32.12 -8.77 -12.12
C ASP A 63 -31.87 -10.12 -11.43
N VAL A 64 -32.49 -10.33 -10.26
CA VAL A 64 -32.37 -11.58 -9.50
C VAL A 64 -32.83 -12.79 -10.32
N ASN A 65 -33.77 -12.58 -11.25
CA ASN A 65 -34.31 -13.60 -12.14
C ASN A 65 -33.61 -13.62 -13.51
N TYR A 66 -32.49 -12.92 -13.66
CA TYR A 66 -31.76 -12.90 -14.92
C TYR A 66 -31.21 -14.29 -15.26
N GLN A 67 -31.65 -14.83 -16.39
CA GLN A 67 -31.11 -16.07 -16.94
C GLN A 67 -30.01 -15.77 -17.96
N PHE A 68 -28.80 -16.23 -17.68
CA PHE A 68 -27.69 -16.14 -18.61
C PHE A 68 -27.99 -16.91 -19.89
N LYS A 69 -27.70 -16.29 -21.04
CA LYS A 69 -28.05 -16.87 -22.36
C LYS A 69 -27.01 -17.85 -22.86
N THR A 70 -25.73 -17.62 -22.51
CA THR A 70 -24.61 -18.43 -22.99
C THR A 70 -23.57 -18.64 -21.91
N GLY A 71 -22.82 -19.75 -22.00
CA GLY A 71 -21.64 -19.95 -21.14
C GLY A 71 -20.62 -18.82 -21.30
N SER A 72 -20.43 -18.30 -22.52
CA SER A 72 -19.53 -17.18 -22.79
C SER A 72 -19.89 -15.91 -22.00
N GLU A 73 -21.18 -15.66 -21.81
CA GLU A 73 -21.65 -14.53 -21.01
C GLU A 73 -21.20 -14.63 -19.55
N VAL A 74 -21.36 -15.82 -18.95
CA VAL A 74 -20.93 -16.08 -17.58
C VAL A 74 -19.40 -16.01 -17.46
N LEU A 75 -18.66 -16.55 -18.42
CA LEU A 75 -17.20 -16.49 -18.46
C LEU A 75 -16.71 -15.04 -18.47
N LYS A 76 -17.27 -14.19 -19.32
CA LYS A 76 -16.92 -12.76 -19.39
C LYS A 76 -17.24 -12.02 -18.09
N LEU A 77 -18.36 -12.33 -17.44
CA LEU A 77 -18.68 -11.78 -16.13
C LEU A 77 -17.64 -12.19 -15.08
N MET A 78 -17.30 -13.48 -15.01
CA MET A 78 -16.29 -13.98 -14.08
C MET A 78 -14.93 -13.34 -14.33
N ASP A 79 -14.52 -13.18 -15.60
CA ASP A 79 -13.28 -12.47 -15.95
C ASP A 79 -13.28 -11.02 -15.43
N ALA A 80 -14.38 -10.30 -15.60
CA ALA A 80 -14.51 -8.93 -15.12
C ALA A 80 -14.44 -8.84 -13.58
N VAL A 81 -15.09 -9.76 -12.88
CA VAL A 81 -15.06 -9.83 -11.40
C VAL A 81 -13.65 -10.20 -10.91
N MET A 82 -13.03 -11.23 -11.49
CA MET A 82 -11.67 -11.66 -11.15
C MET A 82 -10.64 -10.55 -11.40
N LEU A 83 -10.79 -9.76 -12.46
CA LEU A 83 -9.93 -8.60 -12.75
C LEU A 83 -9.99 -7.59 -11.60
N GLN A 84 -11.18 -7.24 -11.11
CA GLN A 84 -11.33 -6.31 -10.00
C GLN A 84 -10.77 -6.88 -8.70
N LEU A 85 -11.06 -8.14 -8.36
CA LEU A 85 -10.53 -8.81 -7.17
C LEU A 85 -8.99 -8.88 -7.20
N SER A 86 -8.40 -9.18 -8.35
CA SER A 86 -6.95 -9.21 -8.52
C SER A 86 -6.33 -7.82 -8.36
N ARG A 87 -6.98 -6.78 -8.90
CA ARG A 87 -6.54 -5.38 -8.71
C ARG A 87 -6.64 -4.97 -7.24
N ALA A 88 -7.75 -5.28 -6.56
CA ALA A 88 -7.91 -5.00 -5.13
C ALA A 88 -6.79 -5.64 -4.30
N ARG A 89 -6.53 -6.94 -4.52
CA ARG A 89 -5.44 -7.66 -3.88
C ARG A 89 -4.09 -6.99 -4.14
N ASN A 90 -3.79 -6.69 -5.41
CA ASN A 90 -2.52 -6.10 -5.80
C ASN A 90 -2.27 -4.72 -5.17
N ARG A 91 -3.31 -3.89 -4.96
CA ARG A 91 -3.15 -2.60 -4.26
C ARG A 91 -2.71 -2.76 -2.80
N LEU A 92 -3.16 -3.83 -2.12
CA LEU A 92 -2.76 -4.12 -0.74
C LEU A 92 -1.41 -4.84 -0.65
N THR A 93 -1.08 -5.70 -1.61
CA THR A 93 0.15 -6.51 -1.57
C THR A 93 1.37 -5.80 -2.12
N THR A 94 1.20 -4.78 -2.97
CA THR A 94 2.29 -4.12 -3.67
C THR A 94 2.36 -2.63 -3.29
N PRO A 95 3.23 -2.25 -2.34
CA PRO A 95 3.47 -0.86 -2.00
C PRO A 95 3.97 -0.05 -3.20
N ALA A 96 3.69 1.26 -3.22
CA ALA A 96 4.22 2.15 -4.24
C ALA A 96 5.74 2.32 -4.10
N THR A 97 6.45 2.33 -5.23
CA THR A 97 7.86 2.75 -5.28
C THR A 97 7.91 4.27 -5.28
N LEU A 98 8.53 4.87 -4.27
CA LEU A 98 8.67 6.31 -4.13
C LEU A 98 10.15 6.68 -4.11
N THR A 99 10.50 7.81 -4.70
CA THR A 99 11.80 8.46 -4.55
C THR A 99 11.85 9.21 -3.20
N LEU A 100 13.06 9.45 -2.67
CA LEU A 100 13.22 10.23 -1.43
C LEU A 100 12.67 11.67 -1.55
N PRO A 101 12.81 12.40 -2.67
CA PRO A 101 12.15 13.69 -2.87
C PRO A 101 10.62 13.63 -2.83
N GLU A 102 10.00 12.57 -3.35
CA GLU A 102 8.53 12.38 -3.26
C GLU A 102 8.07 12.14 -1.82
N ILE A 103 8.86 11.38 -1.03
CA ILE A 103 8.60 11.20 0.40
C ILE A 103 8.74 12.53 1.14
N ALA A 104 9.80 13.31 0.86
CA ALA A 104 10.05 14.60 1.51
C ALA A 104 9.01 15.68 1.17
N SER A 105 8.52 15.70 -0.07
CA SER A 105 7.48 16.62 -0.53
C SER A 105 6.05 16.18 -0.16
N SER A 106 5.88 14.94 0.33
CA SER A 106 4.58 14.43 0.75
C SER A 106 3.93 15.31 1.80
N GLY A 107 2.61 15.49 1.69
CA GLY A 107 1.81 16.16 2.71
C GLY A 107 1.89 15.50 4.09
N LEU A 108 2.34 14.24 4.15
CA LEU A 108 2.54 13.48 5.39
C LEU A 108 3.49 14.19 6.36
N THR A 109 4.55 14.83 5.86
CA THR A 109 5.51 15.55 6.73
C THR A 109 4.85 16.68 7.53
N LYS A 110 3.77 17.26 7.00
CA LYS A 110 2.97 18.34 7.61
C LYS A 110 1.88 17.83 8.56
N MET A 111 1.81 16.51 8.77
CA MET A 111 0.86 15.87 9.68
C MET A 111 1.35 15.88 11.12
N PHE A 112 2.65 16.06 11.37
CA PHE A 112 3.24 15.90 12.68
C PHE A 112 3.28 17.18 13.52
N THR A 113 3.14 17.02 14.83
CA THR A 113 3.38 18.01 15.87
C THR A 113 4.20 17.37 17.01
N PRO A 114 5.38 17.92 17.39
CA PRO A 114 6.08 19.01 16.71
C PRO A 114 6.43 18.66 15.26
N ALA A 115 6.75 19.69 14.46
CA ALA A 115 7.18 19.48 13.08
C ALA A 115 8.42 18.56 13.03
N LEU A 116 8.46 17.67 12.04
CA LEU A 116 9.60 16.77 11.86
C LEU A 116 10.89 17.58 11.64
N PRO A 117 12.01 17.18 12.29
CA PRO A 117 13.32 17.73 11.97
C PRO A 117 13.68 17.53 10.49
N PRO A 118 14.49 18.43 9.89
CA PRO A 118 14.84 18.35 8.47
C PRO A 118 15.69 17.12 8.11
N ASP A 119 16.32 16.50 9.10
CA ASP A 119 17.07 15.26 8.98
C ASP A 119 16.22 13.99 9.21
N ILE A 120 14.89 14.11 9.29
CA ILE A 120 13.97 12.99 9.48
C ILE A 120 12.91 12.97 8.38
N LEU A 121 12.78 11.84 7.69
CA LEU A 121 11.61 11.53 6.86
C LEU A 121 10.82 10.38 7.44
N VAL A 122 9.49 10.46 7.31
CA VAL A 122 8.57 9.40 7.74
C VAL A 122 7.70 8.99 6.57
N ASN A 123 7.44 7.69 6.45
CA ASN A 123 6.50 7.13 5.48
C ASN A 123 5.63 6.04 6.10
N PHE A 124 4.40 5.93 5.61
CA PHE A 124 3.46 4.86 5.96
C PHE A 124 2.97 4.18 4.69
N TYR A 125 2.90 2.85 4.71
CA TYR A 125 2.33 2.08 3.60
C TYR A 125 1.79 0.73 4.10
N ILE A 126 0.97 0.09 3.29
CA ILE A 126 0.50 -1.28 3.52
C ILE A 126 1.37 -2.25 2.71
N ASN A 127 1.78 -3.34 3.34
CA ASN A 127 2.43 -4.47 2.67
C ASN A 127 1.74 -5.78 3.06
N LEU A 128 0.99 -6.37 2.13
CA LEU A 128 0.04 -7.46 2.41
C LEU A 128 -0.97 -7.03 3.49
N ASN A 129 -0.89 -7.63 4.66
CA ASN A 129 -1.77 -7.43 5.81
C ASN A 129 -1.09 -6.59 6.90
N LYS A 130 0.05 -5.95 6.61
CA LYS A 130 0.80 -5.18 7.59
C LYS A 130 0.78 -3.69 7.27
N LEU A 131 0.57 -2.88 8.30
CA LEU A 131 0.87 -1.45 8.27
C LEU A 131 2.35 -1.26 8.60
N CYS A 132 3.10 -0.67 7.68
CA CYS A 132 4.51 -0.38 7.82
C CYS A 132 4.72 1.11 8.14
N LEU A 133 5.49 1.38 9.18
CA LEU A 133 6.05 2.69 9.50
C LEU A 133 7.55 2.63 9.16
N THR A 134 8.00 3.55 8.31
CA THR A 134 9.42 3.74 8.01
C THR A 134 9.85 5.14 8.41
N VAL A 135 10.98 5.22 9.12
CA VAL A 135 11.66 6.46 9.49
C VAL A 135 13.06 6.44 8.90
N TYR A 136 13.38 7.44 8.09
CA TYR A 136 14.70 7.67 7.52
C TYR A 136 15.41 8.77 8.30
N GLN A 137 16.61 8.49 8.79
CA GLN A 137 17.51 9.52 9.32
C GLN A 137 18.46 9.97 8.23
N LEU A 138 18.54 11.26 7.99
CA LEU A 138 19.33 11.86 6.93
C LEU A 138 20.61 12.49 7.48
N HIS A 139 21.60 12.60 6.60
CA HIS A 139 22.80 13.36 6.83
C HIS A 139 22.95 14.36 5.68
N VAL A 140 23.13 15.64 6.01
CA VAL A 140 23.39 16.68 5.01
C VAL A 140 24.81 16.51 4.49
N LEU A 141 24.94 16.38 3.17
CA LEU A 141 26.24 16.31 2.50
C LEU A 141 26.84 17.72 2.41
N GLN A 142 28.07 17.86 2.88
CA GLN A 142 28.80 19.13 2.75
C GLN A 142 29.19 19.40 1.29
N PRO A 143 29.22 20.67 0.84
CA PRO A 143 29.61 21.01 -0.53
C PRO A 143 31.03 20.55 -0.91
N SER A 144 31.91 20.43 0.08
CA SER A 144 33.30 19.98 -0.05
C SER A 144 33.48 18.46 -0.14
N THR A 145 32.38 17.68 -0.12
CA THR A 145 32.49 16.22 -0.14
C THR A 145 33.08 15.72 -1.45
N THR A 146 34.00 14.76 -1.36
CA THR A 146 34.57 14.03 -2.51
C THR A 146 33.69 12.85 -2.94
N LYS A 147 32.58 12.59 -2.25
CA LYS A 147 31.63 11.53 -2.63
C LYS A 147 30.97 11.87 -3.96
N ASN A 148 31.01 10.93 -4.90
CA ASN A 148 30.24 11.01 -6.14
C ASN A 148 28.75 11.02 -5.82
N PHE A 149 28.10 12.16 -6.03
CA PHE A 149 26.67 12.30 -5.82
C PHE A 149 25.90 11.65 -6.97
N LYS A 150 25.12 10.60 -6.66
CA LYS A 150 24.19 9.96 -7.59
C LYS A 150 22.82 9.84 -6.93
N PRO A 151 21.79 10.55 -7.41
CA PRO A 151 20.46 10.48 -6.81
C PRO A 151 19.87 9.08 -6.96
N ALA A 152 19.30 8.57 -5.86
CA ALA A 152 18.60 7.29 -5.83
C ALA A 152 17.29 7.36 -6.62
N GLY A 153 16.96 6.27 -7.33
CA GLY A 153 15.66 6.10 -8.00
C GLY A 153 14.54 5.75 -7.03
N GLY A 154 13.38 5.35 -7.56
CA GLY A 154 12.24 4.92 -6.74
C GLY A 154 12.47 3.59 -6.04
N SER A 155 12.06 3.48 -4.77
CA SER A 155 12.07 2.23 -4.01
C SER A 155 10.89 2.17 -3.04
N ILE A 156 10.48 0.96 -2.65
CA ILE A 156 9.54 0.75 -1.55
C ILE A 156 10.22 1.10 -0.21
N LEU A 157 11.48 0.70 -0.07
CA LEU A 157 12.31 0.96 1.09
C LEU A 157 13.71 1.37 0.62
N HIS A 158 14.13 2.59 0.97
CA HIS A 158 15.48 3.05 0.65
C HIS A 158 16.48 2.45 1.64
N ASN A 159 17.72 2.22 1.20
CA ASN A 159 18.80 1.71 2.03
C ASN A 159 19.68 2.85 2.55
N PRO A 160 20.42 2.65 3.65
CA PRO A 160 21.51 3.56 4.03
C PRO A 160 22.49 3.79 2.86
N GLY A 161 22.94 5.02 2.70
CA GLY A 161 23.77 5.47 1.58
C GLY A 161 23.00 5.97 0.36
N ALA A 162 21.67 5.83 0.32
CA ALA A 162 20.85 6.43 -0.73
C ALA A 162 20.95 7.96 -0.65
N MET A 163 21.31 8.60 -1.77
CA MET A 163 21.48 10.05 -1.86
C MET A 163 20.35 10.70 -2.64
N PHE A 164 19.97 11.92 -2.27
CA PHE A 164 18.99 12.71 -3.01
C PHE A 164 19.18 14.21 -2.77
N GLU A 165 18.56 15.02 -3.62
CA GLU A 165 18.53 16.47 -3.48
C GLU A 165 17.11 16.91 -3.15
N PHE A 166 16.97 17.83 -2.19
CA PHE A 166 15.69 18.40 -1.81
C PHE A 166 15.86 19.84 -1.36
N GLY A 167 15.13 20.76 -2.00
CA GLY A 167 15.41 22.19 -1.88
C GLY A 167 16.81 22.51 -2.42
N SER A 168 17.61 23.24 -1.64
CA SER A 168 18.99 23.60 -1.97
C SER A 168 20.04 22.70 -1.30
N GLN A 169 19.62 21.59 -0.69
CA GLN A 169 20.49 20.69 0.07
C GLN A 169 20.53 19.28 -0.52
N ARG A 170 21.70 18.65 -0.38
CA ARG A 170 21.91 17.24 -0.72
C ARG A 170 21.96 16.43 0.56
N TYR A 171 21.24 15.32 0.57
CA TYR A 171 21.11 14.43 1.71
C TYR A 171 21.57 13.02 1.35
N GLU A 172 22.06 12.32 2.35
CA GLU A 172 22.33 10.89 2.34
C GLU A 172 21.52 10.22 3.45
N VAL A 173 20.85 9.11 3.15
CA VAL A 173 20.18 8.30 4.18
C VAL A 173 21.24 7.66 5.06
N SER A 174 21.32 8.07 6.32
CA SER A 174 22.27 7.51 7.29
C SER A 174 21.75 6.23 7.94
N HIS A 175 20.46 6.19 8.31
CA HIS A 175 19.83 5.04 8.95
C HIS A 175 18.39 4.89 8.47
N VAL A 176 17.91 3.65 8.50
CA VAL A 176 16.56 3.27 8.11
C VAL A 176 15.96 2.45 9.23
N HIS A 177 14.85 2.92 9.78
CA HIS A 177 14.09 2.22 10.82
C HIS A 177 12.75 1.80 10.21
N LYS A 178 12.47 0.50 10.19
CA LYS A 178 11.19 -0.02 9.74
C LYS A 178 10.56 -0.83 10.87
N VAL A 179 9.31 -0.50 11.20
CA VAL A 179 8.46 -1.32 12.07
C VAL A 179 7.16 -1.63 11.35
N GLU A 180 6.59 -2.79 11.64
CA GLU A 180 5.38 -3.25 10.98
C GLU A 180 4.46 -3.97 11.95
N CYS A 181 3.15 -3.80 11.77
CA CYS A 181 2.12 -4.43 12.58
C CYS A 181 1.06 -5.05 11.68
N VAL A 182 0.61 -6.27 12.02
CA VAL A 182 -0.49 -6.93 11.31
C VAL A 182 -1.79 -6.19 11.60
N VAL A 183 -2.56 -5.94 10.55
CA VAL A 183 -3.91 -5.39 10.60
C VAL A 183 -4.87 -6.56 10.31
N PRO A 184 -5.55 -7.13 11.33
CA PRO A 184 -6.29 -8.38 11.17
C PRO A 184 -7.36 -8.33 10.07
N TRP A 185 -8.13 -7.25 9.99
CA TRP A 185 -9.18 -7.14 8.97
C TRP A 185 -8.63 -7.03 7.53
N LEU A 186 -7.39 -6.56 7.34
CA LEU A 186 -6.73 -6.60 6.02
C LEU A 186 -6.34 -8.04 5.65
N ASN A 187 -5.95 -8.84 6.65
CA ASN A 187 -5.72 -10.26 6.45
C ASN A 187 -6.99 -10.97 5.99
N ASP A 188 -8.11 -10.71 6.66
CA ASP A 188 -9.41 -11.29 6.31
C ASP A 188 -9.85 -10.88 4.91
N ALA A 189 -9.67 -9.60 4.54
CA ALA A 189 -9.94 -9.12 3.19
C ALA A 189 -9.12 -9.86 2.12
N LEU A 190 -7.82 -10.08 2.35
CA LEU A 190 -6.96 -10.82 1.42
C LEU A 190 -7.37 -12.29 1.30
N VAL A 191 -7.82 -12.91 2.40
CA VAL A 191 -8.39 -14.26 2.38
C VAL A 191 -9.66 -14.29 1.54
N PHE A 192 -10.58 -13.34 1.74
CA PHE A 192 -11.80 -13.24 0.95
C PHE A 192 -11.53 -13.01 -0.54
N PHE A 193 -10.55 -12.19 -0.90
CA PHE A 193 -10.15 -12.02 -2.30
C PHE A 193 -9.66 -13.34 -2.89
N THR A 194 -8.84 -14.09 -2.15
CA THR A 194 -8.29 -15.36 -2.61
C THR A 194 -9.37 -16.42 -2.80
N VAL A 195 -10.27 -16.57 -1.82
CA VAL A 195 -11.40 -17.51 -1.91
C VAL A 195 -12.33 -17.12 -3.07
N SER A 196 -12.66 -15.84 -3.21
CA SER A 196 -13.53 -15.35 -4.29
C SER A 196 -12.93 -15.61 -5.67
N LEU A 197 -11.61 -15.40 -5.84
CA LEU A 197 -10.89 -15.71 -7.07
C LEU A 197 -10.93 -17.22 -7.39
N GLN A 198 -10.74 -18.08 -6.38
CA GLN A 198 -10.83 -19.53 -6.54
C GLN A 198 -12.23 -19.97 -6.98
N LEU A 199 -13.28 -19.43 -6.35
CA LEU A 199 -14.67 -19.73 -6.72
C LEU A 199 -15.00 -19.29 -8.15
N CYS A 200 -14.57 -18.10 -8.56
CA CYS A 200 -14.74 -17.63 -9.94
C CYS A 200 -14.05 -18.57 -10.94
N GLN A 201 -12.80 -18.98 -10.65
CA GLN A 201 -12.06 -19.89 -11.52
C GLN A 201 -12.72 -21.27 -11.61
N GLN A 202 -13.13 -21.85 -10.48
CA GLN A 202 -13.85 -23.13 -10.46
C GLN A 202 -15.15 -23.08 -11.28
N LEU A 203 -15.90 -21.98 -11.22
CA LEU A 203 -17.10 -21.79 -12.02
C LEU A 203 -16.75 -21.72 -13.52
N LYS A 204 -15.71 -20.96 -13.89
CA LYS A 204 -15.25 -20.87 -15.26
C LYS A 204 -14.83 -22.23 -15.83
N ASP A 205 -14.12 -23.03 -15.04
CA ASP A 205 -13.67 -24.37 -15.46
C ASP A 205 -14.88 -25.27 -15.76
N LYS A 206 -15.87 -25.31 -14.85
CA LYS A 206 -17.11 -26.09 -15.03
C LYS A 206 -17.90 -25.66 -16.27
N ILE A 207 -18.07 -24.36 -16.48
CA ILE A 207 -18.80 -23.83 -17.63
C ILE A 207 -18.08 -24.12 -18.94
N SER A 208 -16.74 -24.02 -18.95
CA SER A 208 -15.94 -24.29 -20.14
C SER A 208 -16.04 -25.76 -20.55
N VAL A 209 -15.97 -26.68 -19.57
CA VAL A 209 -16.18 -28.12 -19.79
C VAL A 209 -17.60 -28.39 -20.30
N PHE A 210 -18.63 -27.86 -19.66
CA PHE A 210 -20.01 -28.10 -20.10
C PHE A 210 -20.30 -27.54 -21.50
N SER A 211 -19.77 -26.36 -21.81
CA SER A 211 -19.95 -25.70 -23.09
C SER A 211 -19.23 -26.44 -24.22
N SER A 212 -18.07 -27.05 -23.97
CA SER A 212 -17.37 -27.85 -24.98
C SER A 212 -18.13 -29.12 -25.33
N TYR A 213 -18.71 -29.81 -24.34
CA TYR A 213 -19.55 -31.00 -24.59
C TYR A 213 -20.88 -30.66 -25.26
N SER A 214 -21.53 -29.57 -24.88
CA SER A 214 -22.83 -29.17 -25.46
C SER A 214 -22.71 -28.76 -26.93
N ASN A 215 -21.60 -28.14 -27.32
CA ASN A 215 -21.29 -27.81 -28.71
C ASN A 215 -20.83 -29.03 -29.54
N TYR A 216 -20.48 -30.16 -28.89
CA TYR A 216 -19.97 -31.36 -29.54
C TYR A 216 -21.05 -32.41 -29.86
N ARG A 217 -22.34 -32.16 -29.64
CA ARG A 217 -23.38 -33.11 -30.09
C ARG A 217 -23.44 -33.12 -31.63
N PRO A 218 -22.99 -34.18 -32.31
CA PRO A 218 -23.27 -34.36 -33.72
C PRO A 218 -24.74 -34.82 -33.80
N TYR A 219 -25.54 -34.13 -34.62
CA TYR A 219 -26.79 -34.72 -35.08
C TYR A 219 -26.48 -35.91 -35.99
#